data_AF-A0A7J5Z7Z3-F1
#
_entry.id   AF-A0A7J5Z7Z3-F1
#
_cell.length_a   1.000
_cell.length_b   1.000
_cell.length_c   1.000
_cell.angle_alpha   90.00
_cell.angle_beta   90.00
_cell.angle_gamma   90.00
#
_symmetry.space_group_name_H-M   'P 1'
#
loop_
_entity.id
_entity.type
_entity.pdbx_description
1 polymer ?
#
loop_
_entity_poly.entity_id
_entity_poly.type
_entity_poly.pdbx_seq_one_letter_code
_entity_poly.pdbx_strand_id
1 'polypeptide(L)'
;MEAFGNAKTVYNNNSSRFGKFVQLHFSQKGNIQGAASSTVSSNQICAECSLFHNRVVRQNPGERSYHIFYALLAGTNPQQKEAFALTQPDSYHYLRQSSCSDDKTINDNATFQEVLNAMRTMQFTEENIGEILRLLSGILQAGNIEFMTAGGAQVSAKSAALSRTSDLLGLNPDQMAEVLTHRSMILRGEEISTPLTVEQAVDSRDSMAMALYSQCFNWIIRKLNTRIRGREDFKSISILDIFGFENFETM
;
A
#
# COMPACT_ATOMS: atom_id res chain seq x y z
N MET A 1 2.06 8.30 -8.73
CA MET A 1 2.63 8.47 -7.38
C MET A 1 1.55 8.93 -6.41
N GLU A 2 0.81 10.00 -6.71
CA GLU A 2 -0.27 10.49 -5.82
C GLU A 2 -1.31 9.43 -5.45
N ALA A 3 -1.83 8.65 -6.41
CA ALA A 3 -2.79 7.59 -6.06
C ALA A 3 -2.28 6.60 -4.99
N PHE A 4 -0.98 6.32 -4.98
CA PHE A 4 -0.34 5.39 -4.03
C PHE A 4 0.26 6.08 -2.80
N GLY A 5 0.45 7.39 -2.83
CA GLY A 5 1.20 8.13 -1.83
C GLY A 5 0.40 9.22 -1.14
N ASN A 6 -0.78 9.55 -1.64
CA ASN A 6 -1.65 10.59 -1.10
C ASN A 6 -2.92 9.98 -0.53
N ALA A 7 -3.47 10.69 0.45
CA ALA A 7 -4.71 10.33 1.11
C ALA A 7 -5.45 11.58 1.58
N LYS A 8 -6.75 11.43 1.83
CA LYS A 8 -7.53 12.47 2.50
C LYS A 8 -7.17 12.52 3.98
N THR A 9 -6.84 13.72 4.45
CA THR A 9 -6.74 14.08 5.88
C THR A 9 -7.83 15.10 6.23
N VAL A 10 -7.93 15.48 7.50
CA VAL A 10 -8.85 16.54 7.97
C VAL A 10 -8.60 17.88 7.27
N TYR A 11 -7.36 18.16 6.87
CA TYR A 11 -6.95 19.45 6.32
C TYR A 11 -6.80 19.46 4.80
N ASN A 12 -6.57 18.30 4.17
CA ASN A 12 -6.31 18.22 2.74
C ASN A 12 -6.82 16.90 2.15
N ASN A 13 -7.70 17.01 1.16
CA ASN A 13 -8.30 15.86 0.47
C ASN A 13 -7.31 15.05 -0.39
N ASN A 14 -6.14 15.62 -0.71
CA ASN A 14 -5.05 14.99 -1.48
C ASN A 14 -3.69 15.22 -0.78
N SER A 15 -3.61 14.94 0.53
CA SER A 15 -2.40 15.16 1.34
C SER A 15 -1.30 14.16 0.99
N SER A 16 -0.12 14.65 0.60
CA SER A 16 1.07 13.82 0.37
C SER A 16 1.52 13.15 1.65
N ARG A 17 1.59 11.81 1.65
CA ARG A 17 2.02 10.99 2.80
C ARG A 17 3.45 10.46 2.63
N PHE A 18 4.21 11.02 1.69
CA PHE A 18 5.60 10.68 1.38
C PHE A 18 6.35 11.95 0.95
N GLY A 19 7.67 11.97 1.15
CA GLY A 19 8.54 12.99 0.57
C GLY A 19 8.96 12.61 -0.84
N LYS A 20 8.92 13.56 -1.77
CA LYS A 20 9.29 13.39 -3.17
C LYS A 20 10.48 14.28 -3.50
N PHE A 21 11.58 13.65 -3.88
CA PHE A 21 12.74 14.33 -4.45
C PHE A 21 12.82 13.99 -5.95
N VAL A 22 12.69 14.98 -6.82
CA VAL A 22 12.78 14.83 -8.27
C VAL A 22 14.00 15.59 -8.77
N GLN A 23 14.88 14.90 -9.46
CA GLN A 23 16.05 15.48 -10.10
C GLN A 23 15.87 15.40 -11.62
N LEU A 24 15.97 16.54 -12.29
CA LEU A 24 15.91 16.65 -13.75
C LEU A 24 17.31 16.92 -14.28
N HIS A 25 17.76 16.12 -15.25
CA HIS A 25 19.07 16.26 -15.88
C HIS A 25 18.95 16.96 -17.22
N PHE A 26 19.80 17.96 -17.45
CA PHE A 26 19.79 18.80 -18.64
C PHE A 26 21.09 18.66 -19.40
N SER A 27 20.98 18.61 -20.73
CA SER A 27 22.12 18.79 -21.63
C SER A 27 22.61 20.25 -21.62
N GLN A 28 23.83 20.48 -22.12
CA GLN A 28 24.36 21.82 -22.33
C GLN A 28 23.48 22.71 -23.23
N LYS A 29 22.64 22.12 -24.09
CA LYS A 29 21.69 22.83 -24.96
C LYS A 29 20.37 23.18 -24.28
N GLY A 30 20.18 22.83 -23.00
CA GLY A 30 18.97 23.09 -22.24
C GLY A 30 17.84 22.04 -22.39
N ASN A 31 18.06 20.98 -23.17
CA ASN A 31 17.08 19.89 -23.29
C ASN A 31 17.13 18.96 -22.07
N ILE A 32 15.96 18.49 -21.62
CA ILE A 32 15.85 17.43 -20.60
C ILE A 32 16.36 16.12 -21.21
N GLN A 33 17.35 15.52 -20.56
CA GLN A 33 17.93 14.24 -20.98
C GLN A 33 17.39 13.07 -20.19
N GLY A 34 16.92 13.31 -18.97
CA GLY A 34 16.37 12.30 -18.09
C GLY A 34 15.98 12.88 -16.75
N ALA A 35 15.47 12.03 -15.89
CA ALA A 35 15.13 12.36 -14.52
C ALA A 35 15.42 11.18 -13.60
N ALA A 36 15.51 11.47 -12.31
CA ALA A 36 15.51 10.49 -11.24
C ALA A 36 14.53 10.96 -10.17
N SER A 37 13.63 10.08 -9.74
CA SER A 37 12.72 10.35 -8.63
C SER A 37 13.07 9.43 -7.47
N SER A 38 13.52 10.03 -6.37
CA SER A 38 13.69 9.31 -5.12
C SER A 38 12.51 9.67 -4.22
N THR A 39 11.77 8.65 -3.79
CA THR A 39 10.87 8.82 -2.66
C THR A 39 11.71 8.80 -1.41
N VAL A 40 11.67 9.87 -0.64
CA VAL A 40 12.19 9.82 0.72
C VAL A 40 11.08 9.21 1.57
N SER A 41 11.25 7.91 1.84
CA SER A 41 10.35 7.22 2.76
C SER A 41 10.48 7.87 4.13
N SER A 42 9.34 8.19 4.74
CA SER A 42 9.22 8.74 6.09
C SER A 42 10.08 8.00 7.14
N ASN A 43 10.40 6.73 6.88
CA ASN A 43 11.23 5.84 7.69
C ASN A 43 12.66 6.35 7.92
N GLN A 44 13.20 7.17 7.01
CA GLN A 44 14.60 7.59 7.06
C GLN A 44 14.80 8.99 7.67
N ILE A 45 13.74 9.78 7.79
CA ILE A 45 13.82 11.17 8.29
C ILE A 45 13.29 11.29 9.73
N CYS A 46 12.21 10.60 10.10
CA CYS A 46 11.59 10.78 11.41
C CYS A 46 10.99 9.49 11.94
N ALA A 47 11.45 9.05 13.12
CA ALA A 47 10.78 8.00 13.90
C ALA A 47 9.31 8.39 14.23
N GLU A 48 9.00 9.68 14.30
CA GLU A 48 7.64 10.22 14.47
C GLU A 48 6.79 10.17 13.19
N CYS A 49 7.39 10.05 12.00
CA CYS A 49 6.66 9.85 10.75
C CYS A 49 6.27 8.38 10.49
N SER A 50 6.47 7.49 11.47
CA SER A 50 5.93 6.12 11.49
C SER A 50 4.39 6.09 11.43
N LEU A 51 3.71 7.21 11.75
CA LEU A 51 2.27 7.40 11.59
C LEU A 51 1.79 7.26 10.13
N PHE A 52 2.67 7.52 9.15
CA PHE A 52 2.32 7.46 7.74
C PHE A 52 2.38 6.02 7.17
N HIS A 53 3.17 5.12 7.77
CA HIS A 53 3.21 3.69 7.40
C HIS A 53 1.94 2.96 7.84
N ASN A 54 1.36 3.34 8.98
CA ASN A 54 0.15 2.71 9.52
C ASN A 54 -1.11 3.01 8.69
N ARG A 55 -1.08 3.96 7.74
CA ARG A 55 -2.28 4.37 6.99
C ARG A 55 -2.94 3.26 6.19
N VAL A 56 -2.17 2.24 5.77
CA VAL A 56 -2.74 1.05 5.13
C VAL A 56 -3.69 0.33 6.08
N VAL A 57 -3.35 0.22 7.36
CA VAL A 57 -4.02 -0.65 8.32
C VAL A 57 -4.92 0.08 9.31
N ARG A 58 -4.68 1.38 9.54
CA ARG A 58 -5.41 2.27 10.46
C ARG A 58 -5.44 3.71 9.97
N GLN A 59 -6.56 4.40 10.17
CA GLN A 59 -6.70 5.83 9.88
C GLN A 59 -7.45 6.55 10.99
N ASN A 60 -7.21 7.85 11.14
CA ASN A 60 -7.94 8.68 12.08
C ASN A 60 -9.41 8.87 11.61
N PRO A 61 -10.36 9.13 12.53
CA PRO A 61 -11.72 9.45 12.15
C PRO A 61 -11.80 10.59 11.11
N GLY A 62 -12.60 10.40 10.05
CA GLY A 62 -12.76 11.38 8.98
C GLY A 62 -11.65 11.38 7.91
N GLU A 63 -10.61 10.57 8.06
CA GLU A 63 -9.56 10.39 7.05
C GLU A 63 -9.82 9.19 6.14
N ARG A 64 -9.07 9.09 5.03
CA ARG A 64 -9.07 7.90 4.17
C ARG A 64 -7.73 7.17 4.20
N SER A 65 -7.77 5.91 3.78
CA SER A 65 -6.57 5.21 3.32
C SER A 65 -6.07 5.83 2.00
N TYR A 66 -5.05 5.24 1.39
CA TYR A 66 -4.52 5.72 0.11
C TYR A 66 -5.57 5.66 -1.01
N HIS A 67 -5.57 6.68 -1.88
CA HIS A 67 -6.56 6.82 -2.96
C HIS A 67 -6.68 5.58 -3.85
N ILE A 68 -5.57 4.87 -4.08
CA ILE A 68 -5.54 3.70 -4.96
C ILE A 68 -6.49 2.59 -4.52
N PHE A 69 -6.74 2.41 -3.22
CA PHE A 69 -7.69 1.40 -2.75
C PHE A 69 -9.12 1.73 -3.17
N TYR A 70 -9.54 2.99 -3.00
CA TYR A 70 -10.87 3.45 -3.40
C TYR A 70 -11.00 3.47 -4.93
N ALA A 71 -9.96 3.92 -5.64
CA ALA A 71 -9.90 3.89 -7.10
C ALA A 71 -10.01 2.47 -7.65
N LEU A 72 -9.33 1.48 -7.05
CA LEU A 72 -9.44 0.07 -7.41
C LEU A 72 -10.90 -0.42 -7.31
N LEU A 73 -11.58 -0.15 -6.21
CA LEU A 73 -12.96 -0.62 -5.98
C LEU A 73 -13.99 0.09 -6.89
N ALA A 74 -13.77 1.37 -7.17
CA ALA A 74 -14.66 2.18 -8.00
C ALA A 74 -14.43 1.98 -9.52
N GLY A 75 -13.20 1.73 -9.94
CA GLY A 75 -12.78 1.75 -11.33
C GLY A 75 -12.67 0.39 -12.03
N THR A 76 -12.63 -0.70 -11.27
CA THR A 76 -12.59 -2.06 -11.83
C THR A 76 -13.92 -2.45 -12.48
N ASN A 77 -13.82 -3.16 -13.61
CA ASN A 77 -15.00 -3.71 -14.29
C ASN A 77 -15.53 -4.97 -13.56
N PRO A 78 -16.74 -5.47 -13.86
CA PRO A 78 -17.32 -6.62 -13.16
C PRO A 78 -16.44 -7.88 -13.19
N GLN A 79 -15.77 -8.16 -14.30
CA GLN A 79 -14.90 -9.34 -14.46
C GLN A 79 -13.66 -9.22 -13.57
N GLN A 80 -13.06 -8.04 -13.51
CA GLN A 80 -11.94 -7.76 -12.61
C GLN A 80 -12.37 -7.80 -11.14
N LYS A 81 -13.57 -7.33 -10.82
CA LYS A 81 -14.11 -7.41 -9.46
C LYS A 81 -14.26 -8.85 -8.99
N GLU A 82 -14.78 -9.72 -9.87
CA GLU A 82 -14.86 -11.15 -9.58
C GLU A 82 -13.47 -11.78 -9.45
N ALA A 83 -12.58 -11.55 -10.42
CA ALA A 83 -11.23 -12.12 -10.44
C ALA A 83 -10.37 -11.70 -9.22
N PHE A 84 -10.58 -10.49 -8.70
CA PHE A 84 -9.87 -9.97 -7.54
C PHE A 84 -10.68 -10.04 -6.25
N ALA A 85 -11.86 -10.66 -6.23
CA ALA A 85 -12.77 -10.72 -5.08
C ALA A 85 -13.03 -9.33 -4.45
N LEU A 86 -13.32 -8.33 -5.28
CA LEU A 86 -13.56 -6.94 -4.89
C LEU A 86 -15.04 -6.67 -4.63
N THR A 87 -15.33 -5.98 -3.52
CA THR A 87 -16.69 -5.55 -3.12
C THR A 87 -16.71 -4.05 -2.79
N GLN A 88 -17.73 -3.56 -2.06
CA GLN A 88 -17.75 -2.18 -1.58
C GLN A 88 -16.67 -1.90 -0.51
N PRO A 89 -16.20 -0.63 -0.38
CA PRO A 89 -15.19 -0.24 0.62
C PRO A 89 -15.52 -0.66 2.05
N ASP A 90 -16.78 -0.55 2.47
CA ASP A 90 -17.23 -0.86 3.83
C ASP A 90 -17.08 -2.34 4.23
N SER A 91 -16.89 -3.22 3.24
CA SER A 91 -16.60 -4.64 3.47
C SER A 91 -15.16 -4.91 3.90
N TYR A 92 -14.26 -3.92 3.82
CA TYR A 92 -12.86 -4.08 4.18
C TYR A 92 -12.54 -3.37 5.48
N HIS A 93 -11.99 -4.11 6.44
CA HIS A 93 -11.57 -3.58 7.74
C HIS A 93 -10.68 -2.34 7.57
N TYR A 94 -9.68 -2.40 6.70
CA TYR A 94 -8.73 -1.33 6.45
C TYR A 94 -9.32 -0.05 5.81
N LEU A 95 -10.54 -0.10 5.26
CA LEU A 95 -11.17 1.07 4.63
C LEU A 95 -12.37 1.61 5.41
N ARG A 96 -12.96 0.81 6.30
CA ARG A 96 -14.19 1.18 7.04
C ARG A 96 -13.94 1.83 8.40
N GLN A 97 -12.75 1.69 8.97
CA GLN A 97 -12.44 2.11 10.35
C GLN A 97 -12.66 3.61 10.59
N SER A 98 -12.42 4.47 9.59
CA SER A 98 -12.54 5.92 9.72
C SER A 98 -13.95 6.47 9.47
N SER A 99 -14.90 5.60 9.08
CA SER A 99 -16.26 5.98 8.66
C SER A 99 -16.31 7.02 7.53
N CYS A 100 -15.26 7.09 6.70
CA CYS A 100 -15.13 8.05 5.60
C CYS A 100 -14.83 7.33 4.27
N SER A 101 -15.74 6.47 3.81
CA SER A 101 -15.58 5.75 2.54
C SER A 101 -16.01 6.54 1.31
N ASP A 102 -17.07 7.36 1.43
CA ASP A 102 -17.63 8.16 0.34
C ASP A 102 -17.30 9.65 0.50
N ASP A 103 -16.52 10.19 -0.44
CA ASP A 103 -16.24 11.62 -0.53
C ASP A 103 -16.60 12.13 -1.92
N LYS A 104 -17.71 12.88 -2.01
CA LYS A 104 -18.24 13.41 -3.27
C LYS A 104 -17.30 14.37 -4.00
N THR A 105 -16.27 14.88 -3.33
CA THR A 105 -15.27 15.75 -3.95
C THR A 105 -14.19 14.97 -4.70
N ILE A 106 -14.11 13.64 -4.52
CA ILE A 106 -13.07 12.80 -5.10
C ILE A 106 -13.69 11.81 -6.07
N ASN A 107 -13.28 11.89 -7.34
CA ASN A 107 -13.72 10.94 -8.37
C ASN A 107 -12.76 9.74 -8.44
N ASP A 108 -13.04 8.73 -7.62
CA ASP A 108 -12.19 7.54 -7.53
C ASP A 108 -12.18 6.72 -8.85
N ASN A 109 -13.29 6.72 -9.62
CA ASN A 109 -13.34 6.07 -10.92
C ASN A 109 -12.43 6.76 -11.96
N ALA A 110 -12.47 8.09 -12.03
CA ALA A 110 -11.57 8.86 -12.89
C ALA A 110 -10.10 8.67 -12.49
N THR A 111 -9.81 8.74 -11.18
CA THR A 111 -8.48 8.47 -10.62
C THR A 111 -7.95 7.10 -11.09
N PHE A 112 -8.79 6.07 -11.09
CA PHE A 112 -8.39 4.74 -11.56
C PHE A 112 -7.99 4.74 -13.04
N GLN A 113 -8.80 5.35 -13.91
CA GLN A 113 -8.48 5.43 -15.34
C GLN A 113 -7.21 6.23 -15.60
N GLU A 114 -7.00 7.33 -14.89
CA GLU A 114 -5.77 8.12 -14.96
C GLU A 114 -4.55 7.30 -14.54
N VAL A 115 -4.65 6.52 -13.46
CA VAL A 115 -3.56 5.63 -13.01
C VAL A 115 -3.23 4.59 -14.07
N LEU A 116 -4.22 3.92 -14.66
CA LEU A 116 -3.98 2.92 -15.70
C LEU A 116 -3.33 3.55 -16.94
N ASN A 117 -3.81 4.70 -17.39
CA ASN A 117 -3.23 5.42 -18.53
C ASN A 117 -1.80 5.89 -18.24
N ALA A 118 -1.54 6.38 -17.04
CA ALA A 118 -0.20 6.76 -16.61
C ALA A 118 0.75 5.55 -16.55
N MET A 119 0.31 4.42 -16.00
CA MET A 119 1.09 3.18 -15.97
C MET A 119 1.44 2.70 -17.39
N ARG A 120 0.47 2.69 -18.32
CA ARG A 120 0.72 2.32 -19.72
C ARG A 120 1.70 3.27 -20.42
N THR A 121 1.54 4.57 -20.19
CA THR A 121 2.48 5.60 -20.69
C THR A 121 3.90 5.35 -20.17
N MET A 122 4.00 4.91 -18.92
CA MET A 122 5.26 4.53 -18.27
C MET A 122 5.73 3.11 -18.60
N GLN A 123 5.11 2.44 -19.59
CA GLN A 123 5.47 1.13 -20.11
C GLN A 123 5.36 -0.01 -19.09
N PHE A 124 4.42 0.08 -18.15
CA PHE A 124 4.00 -1.11 -17.39
C PHE A 124 3.20 -2.03 -18.33
N THR A 125 3.50 -3.33 -18.31
CA THR A 125 2.72 -4.32 -19.05
C THR A 125 1.35 -4.52 -18.40
N GLU A 126 0.36 -5.00 -19.15
CA GLU A 126 -0.94 -5.34 -18.55
C GLU A 126 -0.82 -6.44 -17.47
N GLU A 127 0.17 -7.33 -17.60
CA GLU A 127 0.53 -8.30 -16.57
C GLU A 127 1.00 -7.59 -15.29
N ASN A 128 1.95 -6.66 -15.39
CA ASN A 128 2.43 -5.89 -14.23
C ASN A 128 1.29 -5.10 -13.58
N ILE A 129 0.41 -4.49 -14.37
CA ILE A 129 -0.76 -3.79 -13.84
C ILE A 129 -1.65 -4.79 -13.10
N GLY A 130 -1.98 -5.93 -13.72
CA GLY A 130 -2.77 -6.99 -13.11
C GLY A 130 -2.19 -7.48 -11.77
N GLU A 131 -0.88 -7.68 -11.69
CA GLU A 131 -0.19 -8.09 -10.46
C GLU A 131 -0.29 -7.04 -9.35
N ILE A 132 -0.14 -5.75 -9.69
CA ILE A 132 -0.32 -4.65 -8.72
C ILE A 132 -1.76 -4.64 -8.19
N LEU A 133 -2.75 -4.70 -9.08
CA LEU A 133 -4.17 -4.70 -8.69
C LEU A 133 -4.52 -5.92 -7.83
N ARG A 134 -3.99 -7.10 -8.20
CA ARG A 134 -4.15 -8.34 -7.44
C ARG A 134 -3.53 -8.23 -6.04
N LEU A 135 -2.33 -7.68 -5.93
CA LEU A 135 -1.64 -7.46 -4.64
C LEU A 135 -2.42 -6.49 -3.75
N LEU A 136 -2.92 -5.38 -4.29
CA LEU A 136 -3.74 -4.43 -3.55
C LEU A 136 -5.02 -5.07 -3.02
N SER A 137 -5.68 -5.92 -3.83
CA SER A 137 -6.82 -6.70 -3.34
C SER A 137 -6.43 -7.66 -2.22
N GLY A 138 -5.29 -8.36 -2.38
CA GLY A 138 -4.76 -9.26 -1.35
C GLY A 138 -4.55 -8.55 -0.01
N ILE A 139 -4.03 -7.32 -0.03
CA ILE A 139 -3.88 -6.47 1.17
C ILE A 139 -5.25 -6.15 1.80
N LEU A 140 -6.25 -5.78 1.01
CA LEU A 140 -7.59 -5.50 1.52
C LEU A 140 -8.24 -6.74 2.15
N GLN A 141 -8.10 -7.90 1.51
CA GLN A 141 -8.58 -9.17 2.06
C GLN A 141 -7.82 -9.55 3.33
N ALA A 142 -6.52 -9.30 3.40
CA ALA A 142 -5.71 -9.61 4.58
C ALA A 142 -6.27 -8.91 5.84
N GLY A 143 -6.70 -7.66 5.72
CA GLY A 143 -7.30 -6.92 6.85
C GLY A 143 -8.59 -7.52 7.40
N ASN A 144 -9.28 -8.37 6.63
CA ASN A 144 -10.49 -9.08 7.05
C ASN A 144 -10.19 -10.44 7.72
N ILE A 145 -8.92 -10.81 7.89
CA ILE A 145 -8.54 -11.99 8.67
C ILE A 145 -8.79 -11.68 10.15
N GLU A 146 -9.65 -12.49 10.75
CA GLU A 146 -10.02 -12.40 12.16
C GLU A 146 -9.39 -13.55 12.94
N PHE A 147 -8.88 -13.23 14.13
CA PHE A 147 -8.24 -14.20 15.02
C PHE A 147 -9.09 -14.43 16.27
N MET A 148 -9.00 -15.62 16.83
CA MET A 148 -9.63 -16.01 18.09
C MET A 148 -8.64 -16.70 19.02
N THR A 149 -8.92 -16.69 20.32
CA THR A 149 -8.07 -17.36 21.32
C THR A 149 -8.50 -18.80 21.52
N ALA A 150 -7.61 -19.75 21.20
CA ALA A 150 -7.78 -21.18 21.46
C ALA A 150 -6.41 -21.85 21.64
N GLY A 151 -5.85 -21.79 22.85
CA GLY A 151 -4.47 -22.26 23.12
C GLY A 151 -3.38 -21.38 22.49
N GLY A 152 -3.72 -20.13 22.17
CA GLY A 152 -2.95 -19.23 21.32
C GLY A 152 -3.89 -18.54 20.32
N ALA A 153 -3.34 -17.68 19.47
CA ALA A 153 -4.07 -17.13 18.34
C ALA A 153 -4.37 -18.24 17.32
N GLN A 154 -5.60 -18.28 16.84
CA GLN A 154 -6.00 -19.10 15.71
C GLN A 154 -6.80 -18.26 14.73
N VAL A 155 -6.67 -18.53 13.43
CA VAL A 155 -7.53 -17.90 12.43
C VAL A 155 -8.95 -18.40 12.65
N SER A 156 -9.91 -17.48 12.72
CA SER A 156 -11.33 -17.81 12.85
C SER A 156 -11.77 -18.66 11.66
N ALA A 157 -12.36 -19.83 11.91
CA ALA A 157 -12.86 -20.74 10.87
C ALA A 157 -13.94 -20.10 9.96
N LYS A 158 -14.53 -18.98 10.39
CA LYS A 158 -15.50 -18.19 9.61
C LYS A 158 -14.83 -17.25 8.60
N SER A 159 -13.51 -17.06 8.69
CA SER A 159 -12.80 -16.10 7.85
C SER A 159 -12.46 -16.70 6.49
N ALA A 160 -13.38 -16.54 5.53
CA ALA A 160 -13.08 -16.77 4.11
C ALA A 160 -11.99 -15.80 3.56
N ALA A 161 -11.56 -14.83 4.37
CA ALA A 161 -10.53 -13.87 4.00
C ALA A 161 -9.15 -14.53 3.88
N LEU A 162 -8.80 -15.48 4.75
CA LEU A 162 -7.52 -16.20 4.68
C LEU A 162 -7.33 -16.88 3.32
N SER A 163 -8.33 -17.63 2.86
CA SER A 163 -8.29 -18.29 1.55
C SER A 163 -8.13 -17.28 0.43
N ARG A 164 -8.98 -16.23 0.40
CA ARG A 164 -8.90 -15.19 -0.64
C ARG A 164 -7.56 -14.48 -0.66
N THR A 165 -7.01 -14.13 0.50
CA THR A 165 -5.69 -13.52 0.61
C THR A 165 -4.61 -14.47 0.08
N SER A 166 -4.67 -15.74 0.45
CA SER A 166 -3.71 -16.76 0.01
C SER A 166 -3.75 -16.95 -1.50
N ASP A 167 -4.95 -17.05 -2.09
CA ASP A 167 -5.13 -17.18 -3.54
C ASP A 167 -4.60 -15.97 -4.31
N LEU A 168 -4.88 -14.75 -3.82
CA LEU A 168 -4.42 -13.50 -4.45
C LEU A 168 -2.91 -13.31 -4.35
N LEU A 169 -2.30 -13.71 -3.23
CA LEU A 169 -0.86 -13.60 -2.99
C LEU A 169 -0.08 -14.81 -3.52
N GLY A 170 -0.75 -15.87 -3.98
CA GLY A 170 -0.11 -17.10 -4.45
C GLY A 170 0.55 -17.90 -3.33
N LEU A 171 -0.04 -17.90 -2.14
CA LEU A 171 0.48 -18.57 -0.94
C LEU A 171 -0.38 -19.79 -0.58
N ASN A 172 0.21 -20.71 0.18
CA ASN A 172 -0.56 -21.80 0.79
C ASN A 172 -1.32 -21.27 2.02
N PRO A 173 -2.64 -21.52 2.15
CA PRO A 173 -3.45 -20.97 3.24
C PRO A 173 -3.07 -21.52 4.62
N ASP A 174 -2.66 -22.79 4.71
CA ASP A 174 -2.26 -23.41 5.98
C ASP A 174 -0.94 -22.81 6.48
N GLN A 175 0.04 -22.67 5.57
CA GLN A 175 1.32 -22.00 5.89
C GLN A 175 1.11 -20.54 6.28
N MET A 176 0.22 -19.84 5.58
CA MET A 176 -0.11 -18.45 5.91
C MET A 176 -0.76 -18.35 7.29
N ALA A 177 -1.69 -19.24 7.63
CA ALA A 177 -2.31 -19.30 8.95
C ALA A 177 -1.26 -19.55 10.03
N GLU A 178 -0.34 -20.49 9.82
CA GLU A 178 0.74 -20.82 10.74
C GLU A 178 1.64 -19.60 11.00
N VAL A 179 2.16 -18.96 9.94
CA VAL A 179 3.05 -17.80 10.04
C VAL A 179 2.36 -16.60 10.72
N LEU A 180 1.06 -16.43 10.53
CA LEU A 180 0.30 -15.36 11.20
C LEU A 180 0.00 -15.65 12.67
N THR A 181 0.05 -16.91 13.11
CA THR A 181 -0.37 -17.33 14.46
C THR A 181 0.74 -17.89 15.33
N HIS A 182 1.92 -18.15 14.77
CA HIS A 182 3.06 -18.71 15.45
C HIS A 182 4.33 -17.92 15.16
N ARG A 183 5.24 -17.88 16.13
CA ARG A 183 6.63 -17.49 15.89
C ARG A 183 7.50 -18.73 15.87
N SER A 184 8.37 -18.85 14.87
CA SER A 184 9.43 -19.85 14.82
C SER A 184 10.73 -19.24 15.33
N MET A 185 11.43 -19.97 16.20
CA MET A 185 12.76 -19.61 16.68
C MET A 185 13.67 -20.83 16.64
N ILE A 186 14.85 -20.68 16.03
CA ILE A 186 15.87 -21.74 16.04
C ILE A 186 16.69 -21.60 17.32
N LEU A 187 16.62 -22.60 18.19
CA LEU A 187 17.41 -22.68 19.42
C LEU A 187 18.27 -23.94 19.38
N ARG A 188 19.60 -23.76 19.38
CA ARG A 188 20.59 -24.87 19.35
C ARG A 188 20.40 -25.86 18.19
N GLY A 189 19.87 -25.40 17.06
CA GLY A 189 19.64 -26.21 15.86
C GLY A 189 18.26 -26.87 15.78
N GLU A 190 17.43 -26.73 16.82
CA GLU A 190 16.03 -27.17 16.80
C GLU A 190 15.09 -25.99 16.53
N GLU A 191 14.06 -26.21 15.72
CA GLU A 191 13.02 -25.22 15.46
C GLU A 191 11.93 -25.32 16.54
N ILE A 192 11.75 -24.23 17.28
CA ILE A 192 10.72 -24.12 18.31
C ILE A 192 9.63 -23.19 17.79
N SER A 193 8.44 -23.75 17.57
CA SER A 193 7.24 -22.98 17.24
C SER A 193 6.47 -22.62 18.51
N THR A 194 6.23 -21.32 18.72
CA THR A 194 5.45 -20.82 19.87
C THR A 194 4.20 -20.10 19.36
N PRO A 195 3.00 -20.44 19.87
CA PRO A 195 1.78 -19.72 19.51
C PRO A 195 1.85 -18.25 19.94
N LEU A 196 1.31 -17.35 19.11
CA LEU A 196 1.16 -15.93 19.38
C LEU A 196 -0.10 -15.65 20.20
N THR A 197 -0.18 -14.47 20.83
CA THR A 197 -1.47 -13.94 21.29
C THR A 197 -2.28 -13.38 20.12
N VAL A 198 -3.60 -13.21 20.28
CA VAL A 198 -4.46 -12.60 19.25
C VAL A 198 -3.96 -11.22 18.84
N GLU A 199 -3.50 -10.43 19.80
CA GLU A 199 -2.92 -9.10 19.56
C GLU A 199 -1.65 -9.20 18.69
N GLN A 200 -0.73 -10.10 19.02
CA GLN A 200 0.47 -10.34 18.23
C GLN A 200 0.17 -10.85 16.81
N ALA A 201 -0.88 -11.65 16.64
CA ALA A 201 -1.32 -12.12 15.32
C ALA A 201 -1.91 -10.97 14.47
N VAL A 202 -2.67 -10.06 15.09
CA VAL A 202 -3.15 -8.82 14.46
C VAL A 202 -1.97 -7.95 14.03
N ASP A 203 -0.98 -7.74 14.90
CA ASP A 203 0.21 -6.96 14.58
C ASP A 203 1.04 -7.61 13.45
N SER A 204 1.13 -8.94 13.42
CA SER A 204 1.79 -9.70 12.35
C SER A 204 1.08 -9.50 11.00
N ARG A 205 -0.26 -9.65 10.97
CA ARG A 205 -1.10 -9.40 9.79
C ARG A 205 -0.93 -7.96 9.28
N ASP A 206 -1.00 -6.98 10.18
CA ASP A 206 -0.90 -5.57 9.84
C ASP A 206 0.51 -5.21 9.34
N SER A 207 1.55 -5.78 9.96
CA SER A 207 2.94 -5.64 9.51
C SER A 207 3.15 -6.21 8.10
N MET A 208 2.57 -7.38 7.81
CA MET A 208 2.61 -7.97 6.47
C MET A 208 1.90 -7.06 5.44
N ALA A 209 0.71 -6.55 5.75
CA ALA A 209 -0.03 -5.66 4.87
C ALA A 209 0.76 -4.38 4.54
N MET A 210 1.36 -3.74 5.57
CA MET A 210 2.22 -2.57 5.39
C MET A 210 3.47 -2.89 4.55
N ALA A 211 4.12 -4.03 4.81
CA ALA A 211 5.31 -4.45 4.09
C ALA A 211 5.01 -4.72 2.60
N LEU A 212 3.90 -5.39 2.29
CA LEU A 212 3.45 -5.63 0.92
C LEU A 212 3.19 -4.32 0.18
N TYR A 213 2.46 -3.39 0.80
CA TYR A 213 2.16 -2.09 0.21
C TYR A 213 3.44 -1.28 -0.05
N SER A 214 4.32 -1.20 0.94
CA SER A 214 5.59 -0.47 0.87
C SER A 214 6.50 -1.04 -0.23
N GLN A 215 6.63 -2.37 -0.32
CA GLN A 215 7.40 -3.01 -1.38
C GLN A 215 6.78 -2.79 -2.76
N CYS A 216 5.46 -2.86 -2.90
CA CYS A 216 4.76 -2.55 -4.14
C CYS A 216 5.04 -1.10 -4.58
N PHE A 217 4.89 -0.13 -3.67
CA PHE A 217 5.15 1.27 -3.98
C PHE A 217 6.61 1.52 -4.39
N ASN A 218 7.57 0.96 -3.64
CA ASN A 218 8.99 1.03 -3.99
C ASN A 218 9.29 0.40 -5.35
N TRP A 219 8.65 -0.72 -5.68
CA TRP A 219 8.81 -1.37 -6.98
C TRP A 219 8.27 -0.50 -8.12
N ILE A 220 7.10 0.13 -7.93
CA ILE A 220 6.54 1.10 -8.90
C ILE A 220 7.53 2.24 -9.13
N ILE A 221 8.10 2.83 -8.07
CA ILE A 221 9.09 3.91 -8.19
C ILE A 221 10.34 3.44 -8.94
N ARG A 222 10.87 2.24 -8.67
CA ARG A 222 12.01 1.67 -9.40
C ARG A 222 11.70 1.49 -10.89
N LYS A 223 10.50 1.01 -11.24
CA LYS A 223 10.05 0.88 -12.63
C LYS A 223 9.93 2.26 -13.31
N LEU A 224 9.33 3.24 -12.65
CA LEU A 224 9.26 4.61 -13.14
C LEU A 224 10.66 5.18 -13.40
N ASN A 225 11.57 5.05 -12.44
CA ASN A 225 12.97 5.49 -12.56
C ASN A 225 13.70 4.83 -13.73
N THR A 226 13.48 3.54 -13.95
CA THR A 226 14.06 2.83 -15.10
C THR A 226 13.63 3.47 -16.41
N ARG A 227 12.38 3.96 -16.49
CA ARG A 227 11.83 4.57 -17.70
C ARG A 227 12.32 6.00 -17.94
N ILE A 228 12.45 6.81 -16.89
CA ILE A 228 12.84 8.23 -16.97
C ILE A 228 14.36 8.45 -16.90
N ARG A 229 15.13 7.40 -16.58
CA ARG A 229 16.59 7.46 -16.53
C ARG A 229 17.14 7.91 -17.88
N GLY A 230 18.09 8.84 -17.84
CA GLY A 230 18.73 9.39 -19.02
C GLY A 230 20.21 9.64 -18.80
N ARG A 231 20.77 10.57 -19.60
CA ARG A 231 22.17 11.00 -19.47
C ARG A 231 22.29 12.05 -18.36
N GLU A 232 23.43 12.03 -17.69
CA GLU A 232 23.76 12.92 -16.58
C GLU A 232 25.06 13.69 -16.92
N ASP A 233 25.09 14.35 -18.07
CA ASP A 233 26.34 14.83 -18.70
C ASP A 233 26.65 16.33 -18.49
N PHE A 234 25.75 17.11 -17.88
CA PHE A 234 25.98 18.55 -17.67
C PHE A 234 25.51 19.08 -16.30
N LYS A 235 24.23 19.44 -16.15
CA LYS A 235 23.68 20.00 -14.90
C LYS A 235 22.33 19.40 -14.57
N SER A 236 21.94 19.46 -13.30
CA SER A 236 20.62 19.04 -12.85
C SER A 236 19.91 20.13 -12.05
N ILE A 237 18.58 20.13 -12.11
CA ILE A 237 17.71 20.89 -11.22
C ILE A 237 16.99 19.88 -10.33
N SER A 238 17.07 20.08 -9.02
CA SER A 238 16.42 19.22 -8.04
C SER A 238 15.26 19.93 -7.37
N ILE A 239 14.13 19.24 -7.25
CA ILE A 239 12.88 19.73 -6.68
C ILE A 239 12.57 18.81 -5.49
N LEU A 240 12.50 19.40 -4.30
CA LEU A 240 12.09 18.72 -3.08
C LEU A 240 10.66 19.13 -2.73
N ASP A 241 9.78 18.15 -2.67
CA ASP A 241 8.37 18.28 -2.31
C ASP A 241 8.13 17.34 -1.13
N ILE A 242 8.10 17.91 0.07
CA ILE A 242 7.89 17.17 1.32
C ILE A 242 6.49 17.44 1.85
N PHE A 243 5.99 16.52 2.66
CA PHE A 243 4.72 16.69 3.37
C PHE A 243 4.73 18.00 4.17
N GLY A 244 3.62 18.72 4.10
CA GLY A 244 3.44 19.96 4.87
C GLY A 244 3.38 19.69 6.37
N PHE A 245 3.58 20.74 7.17
CA PHE A 245 3.39 20.64 8.61
C PHE A 245 1.91 20.41 8.92
N GLU A 246 1.61 19.31 9.60
CA GLU A 246 0.26 18.98 10.08
C GLU A 246 0.32 18.75 11.60
N ASN A 247 -0.48 19.50 12.35
CA ASN A 247 -0.62 19.30 13.80
C ASN A 247 -1.99 18.64 14.06
N PHE A 248 -1.96 17.37 14.44
CA PHE A 248 -3.18 16.60 14.70
C PHE A 248 -3.44 16.51 16.20
N GLU A 249 -4.69 16.68 16.60
CA GLU A 249 -5.12 16.23 17.94
C GLU A 249 -5.07 14.70 17.97
N THR A 250 -4.31 14.15 18.91
CA THR A 250 -4.30 12.71 19.18
C THR A 250 -5.44 12.40 20.13
N MET A 251 -6.38 11.53 19.70
CA MET A 251 -7.39 10.95 20.59
C MET A 251 -6.87 9.66 21.21
#